data_AF-A0A6B9FFX0-F1
#
_entry.id   AF-A0A6B9FFX0-F1
#
_cell.length_a   1.000
_cell.length_b   1.000
_cell.length_c   1.000
_cell.angle_alpha   90.00
_cell.angle_beta   90.00
_cell.angle_gamma   90.00
#
_symmetry.space_group_name_H-M   'P 1'
#
loop_
_entity.id
_entity.type
_entity.pdbx_description
1 polymer ?
#
loop_
_entity_poly.entity_id
_entity_poly.type
_entity_poly.pdbx_seq_one_letter_code
_entity_poly.pdbx_strand_id
1 'polypeptide(L)'
;MSESVTVARRLSEAELDDRLQAADEAPRIRRLGFIKNLYCGDSVREAIAREGFSSSTGYRWLKAWNTGGITAMMPDYAGGRPPKLSKEERERFRAIIEREQPCTTTEVVEILDTTFGVTYAPAYLPRVLDEIGIEYEPPDRETAPRKAIVEAIEWDEKESIPTTGRHPYDSPEHPSTAGWVLQE
;
A
#
# COMPACT_ATOMS: atom_id res chain seq x y z
N MET A 1 28.85 6.44 -33.90
CA MET A 1 28.49 5.27 -34.72
C MET A 1 27.25 4.65 -34.10
N SER A 2 26.07 5.04 -34.57
CA SER A 2 24.81 4.54 -34.03
C SER A 2 24.57 3.15 -34.60
N GLU A 3 24.59 2.11 -33.77
CA GLU A 3 24.12 0.79 -34.18
C GLU A 3 22.71 0.92 -34.76
N SER A 4 22.53 0.48 -36.00
CA SER A 4 21.21 0.28 -36.58
C SER A 4 20.58 -0.93 -35.88
N VAL A 5 19.96 -0.70 -34.72
CA VAL A 5 19.26 -1.74 -33.98
C VAL A 5 18.02 -2.13 -34.79
N THR A 6 18.00 -3.36 -35.31
CA THR A 6 16.87 -3.93 -36.04
C THR A 6 15.84 -4.49 -35.06
N VAL A 7 14.56 -4.48 -35.46
CA VAL A 7 13.48 -5.08 -34.68
C VAL A 7 13.45 -6.60 -34.89
N ALA A 8 13.50 -7.36 -33.80
CA ALA A 8 13.35 -8.80 -33.86
C ALA A 8 11.88 -9.15 -34.16
N ARG A 9 11.62 -9.94 -35.21
CA ARG A 9 10.28 -10.44 -35.52
C ARG A 9 9.89 -11.62 -34.62
N ARG A 10 9.54 -11.33 -33.36
CA ARG A 10 9.16 -12.33 -32.33
C ARG A 10 7.70 -12.77 -32.44
N LEU A 11 6.87 -11.97 -33.10
CA LEU A 11 5.46 -12.23 -33.42
C LEU A 11 5.24 -12.01 -34.91
N SER A 12 4.28 -12.73 -35.49
CA SER A 12 3.71 -12.37 -36.80
C SER A 12 2.91 -11.06 -36.71
N GLU A 13 2.67 -10.44 -37.86
CA GLU A 13 1.85 -9.22 -37.95
C GLU A 13 0.40 -9.47 -37.50
N ALA A 14 -0.18 -10.63 -37.87
CA ALA A 14 -1.51 -11.02 -37.44
C ALA A 14 -1.61 -11.18 -35.91
N GLU A 15 -0.65 -11.86 -35.28
CA GLU A 15 -0.62 -12.01 -33.82
C GLU A 15 -0.38 -10.70 -33.08
N LEU A 16 0.27 -9.73 -33.72
CA LEU A 16 0.45 -8.39 -33.16
C LEU A 16 -0.85 -7.61 -33.23
N ASP A 17 -1.59 -7.74 -34.34
CA ASP A 17 -2.89 -7.11 -34.54
C ASP A 17 -3.95 -7.65 -33.59
N ASP A 18 -4.01 -8.99 -33.41
CA ASP A 18 -4.90 -9.63 -32.45
C ASP A 18 -4.64 -9.11 -31.03
N ARG A 19 -3.36 -8.97 -30.65
CA ARG A 19 -2.98 -8.44 -29.33
C ARG A 19 -3.24 -6.95 -29.18
N LEU A 20 -3.11 -6.17 -30.25
CA LEU A 20 -3.45 -4.76 -30.25
C LEU A 20 -4.96 -4.57 -30.03
N GLN A 21 -5.77 -5.40 -30.68
CA GLN A 21 -7.23 -5.37 -30.57
C GLN A 21 -7.73 -5.89 -29.22
N ALA A 22 -7.02 -6.85 -28.61
CA ALA A 22 -7.32 -7.35 -27.27
C ALA A 22 -6.81 -6.43 -26.14
N ALA A 23 -5.95 -5.45 -26.42
CA ALA A 23 -5.42 -4.55 -25.40
C ALA A 23 -6.45 -3.48 -25.03
N ASP A 24 -6.73 -3.35 -23.74
CA ASP A 24 -7.68 -2.42 -23.13
C ASP A 24 -6.98 -1.25 -22.40
N GLU A 25 -5.69 -1.40 -22.08
CA GLU A 25 -4.91 -0.38 -21.38
C GLU A 25 -4.07 0.49 -22.32
N ALA A 26 -4.18 1.82 -22.20
CA ALA A 26 -3.43 2.77 -23.02
C ALA A 26 -1.90 2.54 -23.05
N PRO A 27 -1.21 2.23 -21.93
CA PRO A 27 0.22 1.94 -21.94
C PRO A 27 0.61 0.67 -22.72
N ARG A 28 -0.30 -0.32 -22.78
CA ARG A 28 -0.11 -1.56 -23.55
C ARG A 28 -0.34 -1.30 -25.04
N ILE A 29 -1.42 -0.59 -25.38
CA ILE A 29 -1.74 -0.20 -26.77
C ILE A 29 -0.58 0.56 -27.39
N ARG A 30 -0.04 1.59 -26.73
CA ARG A 30 1.07 2.40 -27.27
C ARG A 30 2.36 1.61 -27.51
N ARG A 31 2.69 0.66 -26.61
CA ARG A 31 3.88 -0.19 -26.77
C ARG A 31 3.74 -1.17 -27.92
N LEU A 32 2.54 -1.74 -28.12
CA LEU A 32 2.26 -2.62 -29.25
C LEU A 32 2.22 -1.82 -30.56
N GLY A 33 1.63 -0.62 -30.56
CA GLY A 33 1.66 0.34 -31.67
C GLY A 33 3.08 0.70 -32.10
N PHE A 34 3.98 0.94 -31.14
CA PHE A 34 5.41 1.14 -31.40
C PHE A 34 6.03 -0.03 -32.18
N ILE A 35 5.79 -1.29 -31.76
CA ILE A 35 6.33 -2.46 -32.48
C ILE A 35 5.70 -2.61 -33.87
N LYS A 36 4.40 -2.33 -34.00
CA LYS A 36 3.71 -2.36 -35.30
C LYS A 36 4.30 -1.36 -36.28
N ASN A 37 4.55 -0.13 -35.84
CA ASN A 37 5.21 0.91 -36.63
C ASN A 37 6.61 0.47 -37.09
N LEU A 38 7.40 -0.18 -36.22
CA LEU A 38 8.69 -0.74 -36.61
C LEU A 38 8.57 -1.87 -37.65
N TYR A 39 7.55 -2.73 -37.56
CA TYR A 39 7.30 -3.77 -38.55
C TYR A 39 6.90 -3.18 -39.91
N CYS A 40 6.20 -2.04 -39.91
CA CYS A 40 5.86 -1.27 -41.11
C CYS A 40 7.05 -0.52 -41.73
N GLY A 41 8.25 -0.62 -41.13
CA GLY A 41 9.49 -0.07 -41.69
C GLY A 41 9.89 1.30 -41.15
N ASP A 42 9.19 1.82 -40.15
CA ASP A 42 9.56 3.08 -39.52
C ASP A 42 10.90 2.97 -38.77
N SER A 43 11.65 4.07 -38.73
CA SER A 43 12.77 4.17 -37.80
C SER A 43 12.29 4.22 -36.35
N VAL A 44 13.16 3.85 -35.40
CA VAL A 44 12.86 3.93 -33.96
C VAL A 44 12.36 5.31 -33.55
N ARG A 45 12.90 6.37 -34.14
CA ARG A 45 12.51 7.75 -33.82
C ARG A 45 11.12 8.10 -34.34
N GLU A 46 10.79 7.68 -35.55
CA GLU A 46 9.46 7.91 -36.13
C GLU A 46 8.39 7.09 -35.41
N ALA A 47 8.67 5.80 -35.18
CA ALA A 47 7.75 4.90 -34.49
C ALA A 47 7.41 5.40 -33.08
N ILE A 48 8.39 5.85 -32.29
CA ILE A 48 8.15 6.31 -30.92
C ILE A 48 7.54 7.72 -30.85
N ALA A 49 7.84 8.58 -31.83
CA ALA A 49 7.25 9.91 -31.92
C ALA A 49 5.74 9.82 -32.17
N ARG A 50 5.28 8.85 -32.98
CA ARG A 50 3.84 8.58 -33.18
C ARG A 50 3.12 8.20 -31.88
N GLU A 51 3.82 7.52 -30.98
CA GLU A 51 3.29 7.14 -29.66
C GLU A 51 3.42 8.26 -28.60
N GLY A 52 3.99 9.40 -28.96
CA GLY A 52 4.14 10.56 -28.09
C GLY A 52 5.24 10.43 -27.03
N PHE A 53 6.27 9.62 -27.26
CA PHE A 53 7.39 9.43 -26.32
C PHE A 53 8.75 9.84 -26.91
N SER A 54 9.74 10.00 -26.04
CA SER A 54 11.11 10.35 -26.42
C SER A 54 11.85 9.22 -27.13
N SER A 55 12.85 9.56 -27.95
CA SER A 55 13.70 8.55 -28.63
C SER A 55 14.38 7.59 -27.66
N SER A 56 14.83 8.06 -26.49
CA SER A 56 15.45 7.21 -25.47
C SER A 56 14.50 6.13 -24.96
N THR A 57 13.22 6.45 -24.80
CA THR A 57 12.17 5.48 -24.45
C THR A 57 12.00 4.44 -25.53
N GLY A 58 11.98 4.86 -26.81
CA GLY A 58 11.87 3.96 -27.96
C GLY A 58 13.01 2.95 -28.03
N TYR A 59 14.27 3.38 -27.85
CA TYR A 59 15.41 2.46 -27.80
C TYR A 59 15.34 1.51 -26.61
N ARG A 60 14.85 1.97 -25.44
CA ARG A 60 14.66 1.10 -24.27
C ARG A 60 13.60 0.03 -24.54
N TRP A 61 12.47 0.41 -25.14
CA TRP A 61 11.40 -0.53 -25.52
C TRP A 61 11.87 -1.53 -26.57
N LEU A 62 12.57 -1.07 -27.60
CA LEU A 62 13.14 -1.95 -28.62
C LEU A 62 14.14 -2.95 -28.02
N LYS A 63 15.02 -2.51 -27.13
CA LYS A 63 15.96 -3.39 -26.45
C LYS A 63 15.23 -4.45 -25.62
N ALA A 64 14.22 -4.04 -24.84
CA ALA A 64 13.42 -4.96 -24.03
C ALA A 64 12.69 -5.99 -24.91
N TRP A 65 12.07 -5.54 -25.99
CA TRP A 65 11.43 -6.38 -27.00
C TRP A 65 12.40 -7.40 -27.62
N ASN A 66 13.56 -6.92 -28.08
CA ASN A 66 14.56 -7.78 -28.70
C ASN A 66 15.14 -8.82 -27.72
N THR A 67 15.18 -8.51 -26.43
CA THR A 67 15.72 -9.39 -25.39
C THR A 67 14.70 -10.43 -24.94
N GLY A 68 13.49 -9.99 -24.55
CA GLY A 68 12.48 -10.83 -23.89
C GLY A 68 11.06 -10.70 -24.43
N GLY A 69 10.89 -10.13 -25.63
CA GLY A 69 9.60 -10.04 -26.32
C GLY A 69 8.58 -9.19 -25.57
N ILE A 70 7.31 -9.59 -25.66
CA ILE A 70 6.19 -8.84 -25.09
C ILE A 70 6.30 -8.70 -23.57
N THR A 71 6.62 -9.78 -22.86
CA THR A 71 6.68 -9.79 -21.39
C THR A 71 7.70 -8.78 -20.87
N ALA A 72 8.89 -8.74 -21.47
CA ALA A 72 9.94 -7.80 -21.05
C ALA A 72 9.66 -6.34 -21.42
N MET A 73 8.89 -6.10 -22.49
CA MET A 73 8.57 -4.74 -22.95
C MET A 73 7.38 -4.13 -22.21
N MET A 74 6.43 -4.97 -21.77
CA MET A 74 5.24 -4.53 -21.07
C MET A 74 5.58 -3.83 -19.75
N PRO A 75 4.74 -2.88 -19.30
CA PRO A 75 4.95 -2.26 -18.00
C PRO A 75 4.84 -3.32 -16.90
N ASP A 76 5.87 -3.39 -16.04
CA ASP A 76 5.72 -4.04 -14.75
C ASP A 76 4.92 -3.10 -13.84
N TYR A 77 3.66 -3.47 -13.60
CA TYR A 77 2.83 -2.82 -12.59
C TYR A 77 3.14 -3.33 -11.18
N ALA A 78 4.29 -3.99 -10.98
CA ALA A 78 4.80 -4.34 -9.65
C ALA A 78 5.09 -3.03 -8.90
N GLY A 79 4.05 -2.48 -8.28
CA GLY A 79 4.06 -1.20 -7.62
C GLY A 79 4.87 -1.26 -6.33
N GLY A 80 5.70 -0.24 -6.13
CA GLY A 80 6.31 0.09 -4.85
C GLY A 80 7.31 -0.92 -4.28
N ARG A 81 7.87 -0.56 -3.13
CA ARG A 81 8.64 -1.52 -2.31
C ARG A 81 7.65 -2.57 -1.80
N PRO A 82 7.97 -3.88 -1.88
CA PRO A 82 7.10 -4.90 -1.31
C PRO A 82 6.84 -4.61 0.17
N PRO A 83 5.64 -4.93 0.68
CA PRO A 83 5.32 -4.76 2.09
C PRO A 83 6.31 -5.54 2.95
N LYS A 84 6.58 -5.05 4.17
CA LYS A 84 7.55 -5.68 5.06
C LYS A 84 7.12 -7.08 5.53
N LEU A 85 5.81 -7.32 5.58
CA LEU A 85 5.23 -8.64 5.82
C LEU A 85 4.81 -9.28 4.49
N SER A 86 5.26 -10.52 4.27
CA SER A 86 4.81 -11.38 3.18
C SER A 86 3.32 -11.72 3.34
N LYS A 87 2.71 -12.31 2.31
CA LYS A 87 1.31 -12.75 2.37
C LYS A 87 1.11 -13.80 3.48
N GLU A 88 2.04 -14.75 3.59
CA GLU A 88 2.04 -15.80 4.59
C GLU A 88 2.30 -15.27 6.00
N GLU A 89 3.11 -14.22 6.13
CA GLU A 89 3.34 -13.53 7.40
C GLU A 89 2.12 -12.76 7.86
N ARG A 90 1.42 -12.07 6.94
CA ARG A 90 0.16 -11.38 7.25
C ARG A 90 -0.91 -12.35 7.76
N GLU A 91 -1.04 -13.52 7.14
CA GLU A 91 -1.99 -14.54 7.58
C GLU A 91 -1.66 -15.08 8.98
N ARG A 92 -0.38 -15.35 9.25
CA ARG A 92 0.08 -15.75 10.59
C ARG A 92 -0.15 -14.65 11.62
N PHE A 93 0.11 -13.40 11.25
CA PHE A 93 -0.13 -12.24 12.12
C PHE A 93 -1.62 -12.11 12.45
N ARG A 94 -2.51 -12.25 11.45
CA ARG A 94 -3.97 -12.30 11.65
C ARG A 94 -4.37 -13.38 12.66
N ALA A 95 -3.89 -14.60 12.49
CA ALA A 95 -4.21 -15.71 13.40
C ALA A 95 -3.74 -15.48 14.86
N ILE A 96 -2.66 -14.71 15.06
CA ILE A 96 -2.20 -14.33 16.41
C ILE A 96 -3.17 -13.30 17.01
N ILE A 97 -3.48 -12.24 16.26
CA ILE A 97 -4.40 -11.19 16.71
C ILE A 97 -5.79 -11.76 17.00
N GLU A 98 -6.30 -12.69 16.19
CA GLU A 98 -7.61 -13.34 16.42
C GLU A 98 -7.71 -14.05 17.77
N ARG A 99 -6.61 -14.64 18.24
CA ARG A 99 -6.55 -15.36 19.52
C ARG A 99 -6.40 -14.42 20.71
N GLU A 100 -5.78 -13.25 20.51
CA GLU A 100 -5.31 -12.36 21.57
C GLU A 100 -6.05 -11.01 21.58
N GLN A 101 -7.01 -10.79 20.67
CA GLN A 101 -7.78 -9.57 20.59
C GLN A 101 -8.67 -9.34 21.84
N PRO A 102 -8.88 -8.07 22.25
CA PRO A 102 -8.30 -6.84 21.70
C PRO A 102 -6.83 -6.63 22.10
N CYS A 103 -5.95 -6.36 21.14
CA CYS A 103 -4.51 -6.12 21.40
C CYS A 103 -4.20 -4.62 21.46
N THR A 104 -3.43 -4.16 22.42
CA THR A 104 -2.94 -2.77 22.46
C THR A 104 -1.91 -2.50 21.36
N THR A 105 -1.68 -1.22 21.03
CA THR A 105 -0.65 -0.83 20.05
C THR A 105 0.75 -1.31 20.45
N THR A 106 1.04 -1.36 21.75
CA THR A 106 2.34 -1.85 22.26
C THR A 106 2.50 -3.34 22.02
N GLU A 107 1.47 -4.15 22.32
CA GLU A 107 1.49 -5.60 22.08
C GLU A 107 1.60 -5.91 20.59
N VAL A 108 0.90 -5.17 19.73
CA VAL A 108 1.03 -5.31 18.28
C VAL A 108 2.46 -5.04 17.81
N VAL A 109 3.10 -3.98 18.29
CA VAL A 109 4.50 -3.67 17.95
C VAL A 109 5.43 -4.77 18.43
N GLU A 110 5.21 -5.30 19.64
CA GLU A 110 6.01 -6.39 20.20
C GLU A 110 5.85 -7.69 19.41
N ILE A 111 4.63 -8.06 19.01
CA ILE A 111 4.39 -9.23 18.15
C ILE A 111 5.12 -9.07 16.81
N LEU A 112 5.03 -7.89 16.19
CA LEU A 112 5.68 -7.60 14.91
C LEU A 112 7.21 -7.69 14.99
N ASP A 113 7.80 -7.19 16.07
CA ASP A 113 9.25 -7.25 16.29
C ASP A 113 9.73 -8.66 16.64
N THR A 114 9.07 -9.32 17.60
CA THR A 114 9.51 -10.64 18.12
C THR A 114 9.24 -11.79 17.15
N THR A 115 8.09 -11.78 16.47
CA THR A 115 7.66 -12.90 15.62
C THR A 115 8.13 -12.75 14.18
N PHE A 116 8.18 -11.52 13.68
CA PHE A 116 8.47 -11.24 12.27
C PHE A 116 9.77 -10.45 12.07
N GLY A 117 10.37 -9.88 13.12
CA GLY A 117 11.57 -9.03 12.98
C GLY A 117 11.30 -7.73 12.24
N VAL A 118 10.05 -7.24 12.27
CA VAL A 118 9.60 -6.08 11.49
C VAL A 118 9.19 -4.94 12.41
N THR A 119 9.88 -3.82 12.29
CA THR A 119 9.49 -2.57 12.97
C THR A 119 8.74 -1.64 12.01
N TYR A 120 7.60 -1.10 12.44
CA TYR A 120 6.89 -0.04 11.73
C TYR A 120 6.97 1.29 12.49
N ALA A 121 6.92 2.40 11.78
CA ALA A 121 6.79 3.71 12.41
C ALA A 121 5.37 3.83 13.02
N PRO A 122 5.20 4.39 14.23
CA PRO A 122 3.90 4.46 14.90
C PRO A 122 2.80 5.10 14.05
N ALA A 123 3.13 6.16 13.30
CA ALA A 123 2.19 6.84 12.41
C ALA A 123 1.78 6.01 11.18
N TYR A 124 2.58 5.01 10.79
CA TYR A 124 2.31 4.15 9.64
C TYR A 124 1.61 2.84 10.03
N LEU A 125 1.72 2.44 11.29
CA LEU A 125 1.16 1.19 11.80
C LEU A 125 -0.37 1.08 11.59
N PRO A 126 -1.20 2.10 11.91
CA PRO A 126 -2.65 2.02 11.67
C PRO A 126 -3.01 1.69 10.22
N ARG A 127 -2.29 2.28 9.25
CA ARG A 127 -2.51 2.01 7.83
C ARG A 127 -2.19 0.56 7.46
N VAL A 128 -1.12 0.02 8.03
CA VAL A 128 -0.71 -1.38 7.76
C VAL A 128 -1.72 -2.36 8.33
N LEU A 129 -2.24 -2.08 9.53
CA LEU A 129 -3.25 -2.91 10.18
C LEU A 129 -4.58 -2.89 9.42
N ASP A 130 -5.01 -1.71 8.97
CA ASP A 130 -6.17 -1.55 8.09
C ASP A 130 -6.03 -2.34 6.77
N GLU A 131 -4.86 -2.27 6.12
CA GLU A 131 -4.55 -3.08 4.91
C GLU A 131 -4.58 -4.61 5.16
N ILE A 132 -4.54 -5.06 6.42
CA ILE A 132 -4.61 -6.47 6.85
C ILE A 132 -6.01 -6.83 7.39
N GLY A 133 -6.92 -5.86 7.53
CA GLY A 133 -8.27 -6.06 8.05
C GLY A 133 -8.33 -6.03 9.59
N ILE A 134 -7.43 -5.30 10.24
CA ILE A 134 -7.38 -5.13 11.69
C ILE A 134 -7.71 -3.67 12.01
N GLU A 135 -8.77 -3.45 12.80
CA GLU A 135 -9.27 -2.12 13.15
C GLU A 135 -9.05 -1.80 14.62
N TYR A 136 -8.98 -0.50 14.92
CA TYR A 136 -8.88 -0.03 16.29
C TYR A 136 -10.27 0.21 16.88
N GLU A 137 -10.61 -0.55 17.92
CA GLU A 137 -11.81 -0.38 18.70
C GLU A 137 -11.54 0.55 19.90
N PRO A 138 -12.20 1.73 19.98
CA PRO A 138 -12.07 2.62 21.12
C PRO A 138 -12.71 1.99 22.36
N PRO A 139 -12.30 2.38 23.58
CA PRO A 139 -12.89 1.82 24.78
C PRO A 139 -14.38 2.18 24.87
N ASP A 140 -15.17 1.25 25.40
CA ASP A 140 -16.55 1.51 25.78
C ASP A 140 -16.60 2.71 26.73
N ARG A 141 -17.35 3.74 26.30
CA ARG A 141 -17.60 4.90 27.15
C ARG A 141 -18.75 4.58 28.08
N GLU A 142 -18.46 4.40 29.36
CA GLU A 142 -19.51 4.46 30.39
C GLU A 142 -20.20 5.83 30.30
N THR A 143 -21.45 5.81 29.83
CA THR A 143 -22.23 7.04 29.63
C THR A 143 -23.09 7.25 30.86
N ALA A 144 -22.61 8.03 31.83
CA ALA A 144 -23.45 8.45 32.94
C ALA A 144 -24.58 9.39 32.45
N PRO A 145 -25.82 9.23 32.93
CA PRO A 145 -26.90 10.12 32.53
C PRO A 145 -26.57 11.55 32.97
N ARG A 146 -26.72 12.50 32.04
CA ARG A 146 -26.37 13.93 32.26
C ARG A 146 -26.93 14.51 33.56
N LYS A 147 -28.12 14.07 33.97
CA LYS A 147 -28.75 14.49 35.23
C LYS A 147 -27.95 14.06 36.46
N ALA A 148 -27.49 12.82 36.50
CA ALA A 148 -26.66 12.31 37.60
C ALA A 148 -25.31 13.05 37.67
N ILE A 149 -24.72 13.37 36.51
CA ILE A 149 -23.49 14.18 36.45
C ILE A 149 -23.76 15.57 37.05
N VAL A 150 -24.81 16.26 36.62
CA VAL A 150 -25.13 17.62 37.09
C VAL A 150 -25.48 17.66 38.58
N GLU A 151 -26.19 16.66 39.09
CA GLU A 151 -26.52 16.54 40.52
C GLU A 151 -25.30 16.21 41.39
N ALA A 152 -24.28 15.55 40.82
CA ALA A 152 -23.04 15.20 41.52
C ALA A 152 -21.94 16.28 41.41
N ILE A 153 -22.11 17.31 40.56
CA ILE A 153 -21.16 18.44 40.50
C ILE A 153 -21.36 19.30 41.75
N GLU A 154 -20.51 19.06 42.74
CA GLU A 154 -20.30 19.98 43.85
C GLU A 154 -19.30 21.05 43.38
N TRP A 155 -19.75 22.31 43.35
CA TRP A 155 -18.91 23.42 42.89
C TRP A 155 -17.91 23.76 43.98
N ASP A 156 -16.62 23.57 43.69
CA ASP A 156 -15.52 23.86 44.60
C ASP A 156 -15.46 25.37 44.94
N GLU A 157 -15.36 25.70 46.22
CA GLU A 157 -15.32 27.07 46.74
C GLU A 157 -13.95 27.75 46.50
N LYS A 158 -13.39 27.67 45.29
CA LYS A 158 -12.19 28.42 44.84
C LYS A 158 -11.05 28.52 45.88
N GLU A 159 -10.78 27.48 46.66
CA GLU A 159 -9.56 27.47 47.46
C GLU A 159 -8.37 27.17 46.55
N SER A 160 -7.26 27.88 46.77
CA SER A 160 -6.06 27.72 45.96
C SER A 160 -5.38 26.38 46.26
N ILE A 161 -5.44 25.44 45.33
CA ILE A 161 -4.79 24.13 45.45
C ILE A 161 -3.28 24.27 45.15
N PRO A 162 -2.37 23.72 45.96
CA PRO A 162 -0.93 23.76 45.69
C PRO A 162 -0.57 22.92 44.45
N THR A 163 0.03 23.55 43.43
CA THR A 163 0.09 23.07 42.04
C THR A 163 1.26 22.14 41.68
N THR A 164 1.85 21.40 42.63
CA THR A 164 3.05 20.57 42.36
C THR A 164 2.86 19.06 42.52
N GLY A 165 1.62 18.57 42.57
CA GLY A 165 1.31 17.13 42.56
C GLY A 165 0.66 16.70 41.24
N ARG A 166 0.98 15.49 40.77
CA ARG A 166 0.26 14.78 39.69
C ARG A 166 -1.23 14.75 40.02
N HIS A 167 -2.09 15.15 39.09
CA HIS A 167 -3.52 15.28 39.37
C HIS A 167 -4.13 13.88 39.50
N PRO A 168 -5.04 13.63 40.47
CA PRO A 168 -5.72 12.33 40.61
C PRO A 168 -6.44 11.82 39.34
N TYR A 169 -6.67 12.69 38.35
CA TYR A 169 -7.35 12.34 37.10
C TYR A 169 -6.40 12.00 35.94
N ASP A 170 -5.08 11.98 36.18
CA ASP A 170 -4.08 11.68 35.16
C ASP A 170 -3.93 10.17 34.88
N SER A 171 -4.76 9.31 35.46
CA SER A 171 -4.74 7.86 35.21
C SER A 171 -6.14 7.28 35.32
N PRO A 172 -6.71 6.70 34.24
CA PRO A 172 -7.99 6.00 34.33
C PRO A 172 -7.87 4.80 35.27
N GLU A 173 -8.87 4.60 36.14
CA GLU A 173 -8.93 3.51 37.11
C GLU A 173 -9.43 2.17 36.52
N HIS A 174 -9.76 2.13 35.22
CA HIS A 174 -10.32 0.96 34.55
C HIS A 174 -9.41 0.45 33.43
N PRO A 175 -9.27 -0.88 33.28
CA PRO A 175 -8.68 -1.45 32.08
C PRO A 175 -9.59 -1.10 30.90
N SER A 176 -9.13 -0.20 30.05
CA SER A 176 -9.82 0.12 28.81
C SER A 176 -9.79 -1.12 27.91
N THR A 177 -10.95 -1.64 27.50
CA THR A 177 -11.09 -2.65 26.41
C THR A 177 -10.75 -2.04 25.04
N ALA A 178 -9.88 -1.03 24.99
CA ALA A 178 -9.47 -0.36 23.77
C ALA A 178 -8.32 -1.14 23.12
N GLY A 179 -8.46 -1.49 21.85
CA GLY A 179 -7.40 -2.22 21.18
C GLY A 179 -7.73 -2.56 19.73
N TRP A 180 -6.78 -3.23 19.10
CA TRP A 180 -6.85 -3.72 17.74
C TRP A 180 -7.59 -5.06 17.71
N VAL A 181 -8.59 -5.15 16.85
CA VAL A 181 -9.47 -6.31 16.66
C VAL A 181 -9.54 -6.66 15.17
N LEU A 182 -9.80 -7.92 14.84
CA LEU A 182 -10.05 -8.31 13.46
C LEU A 182 -11.43 -7.90 12.99
N GLN A 183 -11.50 -7.40 11.76
CA GLN A 183 -12.76 -7.24 11.06
C GLN A 183 -13.34 -8.62 10.68
N GLU A 184 -14.63 -8.79 10.92
CA GLU A 184 -15.44 -9.93 10.45
C GLU A 184 -15.54 -10.00 8.92
#